data_AF-A0A497CEZ8-F1
#
_entry.id   AF-A0A497CEZ8-F1
#
_cell.length_a   1.000
_cell.length_b   1.000
_cell.length_c   1.000
_cell.angle_alpha   90.00
_cell.angle_beta   90.00
_cell.angle_gamma   90.00
#
_symmetry.space_group_name_H-M   'P 1'
#
loop_
_entity.id
_entity.type
_entity.pdbx_description
1 polymer ?
#
loop_
_entity_poly.entity_id
_entity_poly.type
_entity_poly.pdbx_seq_one_letter_code
_entity_poly.pdbx_strand_id
1 'polypeptide(L)'
;MNENNEIETRILIAEDELIVGKSIRNTLTSLGYNVLGIVTSGEEVVRQAGKMLPDIVLMDIKLKGEVDGIEATHQIQCHFNIPVIYLTDFSDDAILQRAKLTEPFGYTIKPINGRELLTTIEMALYRHKLETRLKESEQWLNATLHSIGDAVIATDNIGQIIFINPVAEGLTGWKQADAVGRDLAEVFHVVNEIS
;
A
#
# COMPACT_ATOMS: atom_id res chain seq x y z
N MET A 1 26.48 20.80 14.05
CA MET A 1 25.48 21.43 13.17
C MET A 1 24.85 20.27 12.42
N ASN A 2 23.60 19.95 12.74
CA ASN A 2 22.95 18.73 12.30
C ASN A 2 22.37 18.94 10.90
N GLU A 3 22.98 18.32 9.90
CA GLU A 3 22.39 18.15 8.57
C GLU A 3 21.61 16.82 8.55
N ASN A 4 20.48 16.78 9.27
CA ASN A 4 19.42 15.83 8.93
C ASN A 4 18.51 16.57 7.96
N ASN A 5 18.73 16.37 6.67
CA ASN A 5 17.80 16.79 5.63
C ASN A 5 16.57 15.86 5.74
N GLU A 6 15.71 16.08 6.75
CA GLU A 6 14.42 15.42 6.84
C GLU A 6 13.59 15.87 5.64
N ILE A 7 13.28 14.93 4.76
CA ILE A 7 12.43 15.20 3.60
C ILE A 7 11.08 15.63 4.15
N GLU A 8 10.72 16.89 3.90
CA GLU A 8 9.46 17.48 4.32
C GLU A 8 8.31 16.70 3.64
N THR A 9 7.50 16.02 4.45
CA THR A 9 6.43 15.15 3.95
C THR A 9 5.41 15.98 3.17
N ARG A 10 5.13 15.55 1.94
CA ARG A 10 4.30 16.24 0.95
C ARG A 10 2.87 15.71 0.97
N ILE A 11 1.93 16.57 1.31
CA ILE A 11 0.54 16.21 1.52
C ILE A 11 -0.34 16.87 0.46
N LEU A 12 -1.23 16.08 -0.15
CA LEU A 12 -2.34 16.59 -0.97
C LEU A 12 -3.65 16.49 -0.18
N ILE A 13 -4.46 17.55 -0.21
CA ILE A 13 -5.75 17.59 0.48
C ILE A 13 -6.88 17.61 -0.54
N ALA A 14 -7.83 16.69 -0.43
CA ALA A 14 -9.07 16.69 -1.18
C ALA A 14 -10.24 17.01 -0.25
N GLU A 15 -10.84 18.18 -0.44
CA GLU A 15 -11.89 18.74 0.41
C GLU A 15 -12.74 19.68 -0.45
N ASP A 16 -14.05 19.46 -0.51
CA ASP A 16 -14.94 20.24 -1.37
C ASP A 16 -15.26 21.64 -0.76
N GLU A 17 -15.10 21.79 0.55
CA GLU A 17 -15.22 23.06 1.28
C GLU A 17 -13.86 23.75 1.45
N LEU A 18 -13.58 24.76 0.61
CA LEU A 18 -12.31 25.50 0.64
C LEU A 18 -11.93 26.09 2.01
N ILE A 19 -12.90 26.46 2.85
CA ILE A 19 -12.63 26.99 4.19
C ILE A 19 -12.07 25.88 5.09
N VAL A 20 -12.69 24.70 5.07
CA VAL A 20 -12.23 23.52 5.80
C VAL A 20 -10.84 23.13 5.30
N GLY A 21 -10.65 23.04 3.98
CA GLY A 21 -9.35 22.68 3.40
C GLY A 21 -8.24 23.66 3.78
N LYS A 22 -8.53 24.97 3.82
CA LYS A 22 -7.57 26.00 4.27
C LYS A 22 -7.24 25.84 5.76
N SER A 23 -8.22 25.51 6.60
CA SER A 23 -8.02 25.24 8.02
C SER A 23 -7.07 24.05 8.22
N ILE A 24 -7.33 22.94 7.52
CA ILE A 24 -6.49 21.74 7.57
C ILE A 24 -5.07 22.06 7.11
N ARG A 25 -4.93 22.76 5.98
CA ARG A 25 -3.62 23.19 5.47
C ARG A 25 -2.86 24.00 6.50
N ASN A 26 -3.49 24.96 7.16
CA ASN A 26 -2.83 25.79 8.17
C ASN A 26 -2.34 24.94 9.35
N THR A 27 -3.17 24.00 9.82
CA THR A 27 -2.78 23.04 10.85
C THR A 27 -1.58 22.22 10.42
N LEU A 28 -1.60 21.61 9.23
CA LEU A 28 -0.49 20.82 8.70
C LEU A 28 0.79 21.63 8.52
N THR A 29 0.68 22.84 7.97
CA THR A 29 1.84 23.73 7.78
C THR A 29 2.46 24.10 9.13
N SER A 30 1.64 24.34 10.16
CA SER A 30 2.14 24.62 11.52
C SER A 30 2.84 23.43 12.18
N LEU A 31 2.56 22.22 11.71
CA LEU A 31 3.18 20.98 12.15
C LEU A 31 4.44 20.62 11.33
N GLY A 32 4.82 21.44 10.34
CA GLY A 32 6.02 21.22 9.52
C GLY A 32 5.80 20.35 8.28
N TYR A 33 4.55 20.18 7.84
CA TYR A 33 4.23 19.46 6.61
C TYR A 33 4.14 20.38 5.39
N ASN A 34 4.56 19.89 4.23
CA ASN A 34 4.43 20.59 2.95
C ASN A 34 3.10 20.25 2.27
N VAL A 35 2.16 21.18 2.28
CA VAL A 35 0.86 20.98 1.60
C VAL A 35 0.95 21.43 0.14
N LEU A 36 0.90 20.48 -0.79
CA LEU A 36 1.03 20.71 -2.22
C LEU A 36 -0.13 21.47 -2.85
N GLY A 37 -1.33 21.31 -2.28
CA GLY A 37 -2.55 21.92 -2.80
C GLY A 37 -3.79 21.42 -2.08
N ILE A 38 -4.89 22.12 -2.34
CA ILE A 38 -6.24 21.71 -1.97
C ILE A 38 -7.02 21.53 -3.27
N VAL A 39 -7.60 20.34 -3.45
CA VAL A 39 -8.46 20.00 -4.57
C VAL A 39 -9.87 19.73 -4.06
N THR A 40 -10.88 19.93 -4.90
CA THR A 40 -12.29 19.97 -4.45
C THR A 40 -13.17 18.89 -5.09
N SER A 41 -12.62 17.97 -5.88
CA SER A 41 -13.35 16.87 -6.53
C SER A 41 -12.52 15.59 -6.59
N GLY A 42 -13.19 14.44 -6.73
CA GLY A 42 -12.55 13.12 -6.82
C GLY A 42 -11.69 12.97 -8.09
N GLU A 43 -12.13 13.52 -9.22
CA GLU A 43 -11.38 13.46 -10.47
C GLU A 43 -10.10 14.30 -10.40
N GLU A 44 -10.18 15.45 -9.74
CA GLU A 44 -9.04 16.35 -9.58
C GLU A 44 -7.97 15.74 -8.68
N VAL A 45 -8.36 15.11 -7.56
CA VAL A 45 -7.38 14.49 -6.65
C VAL A 45 -6.65 13.33 -7.31
N VAL A 46 -7.33 12.46 -8.06
CA VAL A 46 -6.69 11.37 -8.81
C VAL A 46 -5.68 11.95 -9.81
N ARG A 47 -6.08 12.98 -10.56
CA ARG A 47 -5.21 13.62 -11.56
C ARG A 47 -3.99 14.29 -10.93
N GLN A 48 -4.15 15.00 -9.83
CA GLN A 48 -3.05 15.69 -9.16
C GLN A 48 -2.14 14.73 -8.41
N ALA A 49 -2.68 13.68 -7.80
CA ALA A 49 -1.89 12.63 -7.17
C ALA A 49 -0.92 11.98 -8.17
N GLY A 50 -1.39 11.64 -9.37
CA GLY A 50 -0.52 11.07 -10.42
C GLY A 50 0.53 12.03 -10.98
N LYS A 51 0.29 13.35 -10.93
CA LYS A 51 1.25 14.37 -11.40
C LYS A 51 2.28 14.74 -10.35
N MET A 52 1.83 14.89 -9.11
CA MET A 52 2.64 15.45 -8.03
C MET A 52 3.30 14.38 -7.18
N LEU A 53 2.76 13.16 -7.18
CA LEU A 53 3.19 12.02 -6.36
C LEU A 53 3.40 12.46 -4.89
N PRO A 54 2.33 12.88 -4.19
CA PRO A 54 2.41 13.19 -2.76
C PRO A 54 2.78 11.94 -1.95
N ASP A 55 3.35 12.16 -0.77
CA ASP A 55 3.67 11.08 0.18
C ASP A 55 2.40 10.53 0.85
N ILE A 56 1.36 11.36 0.97
CA ILE A 56 0.06 10.98 1.53
C ILE A 56 -1.06 11.91 1.03
N VAL A 57 -2.27 11.37 0.92
CA VAL A 57 -3.48 12.14 0.60
C VAL A 57 -4.41 12.17 1.81
N LEU A 58 -4.89 13.37 2.16
CA LEU A 58 -6.03 13.52 3.06
C LEU A 58 -7.29 13.70 2.20
N MET A 59 -8.26 12.81 2.37
CA MET A 59 -9.40 12.68 1.48
C MET A 59 -10.70 12.85 2.25
N ASP A 60 -11.49 13.88 1.96
CA ASP A 60 -12.89 13.85 2.35
C ASP A 60 -13.60 12.67 1.68
N ILE A 61 -14.36 11.91 2.45
CA ILE A 61 -15.17 10.82 1.91
C ILE A 61 -16.26 11.38 0.97
N LYS A 62 -16.83 12.54 1.27
CA LYS A 62 -17.91 13.16 0.50
C LYS A 62 -17.36 14.26 -0.40
N LEU A 63 -16.84 13.87 -1.56
CA LEU A 63 -16.46 14.82 -2.61
C LEU A 63 -17.60 15.08 -3.60
N LYS A 64 -17.61 16.28 -4.16
CA LYS A 64 -18.46 16.62 -5.31
C LYS A 64 -17.87 16.02 -6.59
N GLY A 65 -18.73 15.67 -7.53
CA GLY A 65 -18.33 15.14 -8.83
C GLY A 65 -19.06 13.83 -9.18
N GLU A 66 -18.58 13.17 -10.23
CA GLU A 66 -19.00 11.80 -10.57
C GLU A 66 -18.23 10.78 -9.72
N VAL A 67 -17.00 11.11 -9.35
CA VAL A 67 -16.11 10.31 -8.51
C VAL A 67 -16.13 10.87 -7.08
N ASP A 68 -16.60 10.05 -6.13
CA ASP A 68 -16.53 10.39 -4.70
C ASP A 68 -15.13 10.09 -4.11
N GLY A 69 -14.93 10.43 -2.83
CA GLY A 69 -13.64 10.22 -2.17
C GLY A 69 -13.23 8.76 -2.03
N ILE A 70 -14.20 7.83 -2.01
CA ILE A 70 -13.92 6.40 -1.85
C ILE A 70 -13.43 5.81 -3.16
N GLU A 71 -14.13 6.11 -4.26
CA GLU A 71 -13.71 5.70 -5.59
C GLU A 71 -12.36 6.35 -5.97
N ALA A 72 -12.18 7.63 -5.65
CA ALA A 72 -10.89 8.31 -5.84
C ALA A 72 -9.74 7.63 -5.07
N THR A 73 -10.00 7.20 -3.82
CA THR A 73 -9.02 6.50 -3.00
C THR A 73 -8.61 5.16 -3.62
N HIS A 74 -9.58 4.38 -4.09
CA HIS A 74 -9.29 3.12 -4.77
C HIS A 74 -8.37 3.33 -5.98
N GLN A 75 -8.66 4.33 -6.82
CA GLN A 75 -7.83 4.66 -7.97
C GLN A 75 -6.42 5.10 -7.57
N ILE A 76 -6.29 5.92 -6.54
CA ILE A 76 -4.98 6.41 -6.06
C ILE A 76 -4.11 5.27 -5.53
N GLN A 77 -4.69 4.38 -4.72
CA GLN A 77 -3.98 3.24 -4.15
C GLN A 77 -3.54 2.25 -5.25
N CYS A 78 -4.43 1.92 -6.19
CA CYS A 78 -4.13 0.96 -7.25
C CYS A 78 -3.10 1.47 -8.27
N HIS A 79 -3.16 2.76 -8.65
CA HIS A 79 -2.32 3.28 -9.73
C HIS A 79 -1.01 3.91 -9.24
N PHE A 80 -1.00 4.50 -8.04
CA PHE A 80 0.14 5.27 -7.57
C PHE A 80 0.77 4.73 -6.29
N ASN A 81 0.13 3.74 -5.63
CA ASN A 81 0.58 3.21 -4.34
C ASN A 81 0.80 4.34 -3.32
N ILE A 82 -0.13 5.30 -3.24
CA ILE A 82 -0.05 6.41 -2.28
C ILE A 82 -1.02 6.12 -1.12
N PRO A 83 -0.59 6.26 0.14
CA PRO A 83 -1.47 6.07 1.27
C PRO A 83 -2.51 7.20 1.37
N VAL A 84 -3.72 6.83 1.77
CA VAL A 84 -4.85 7.77 1.94
C VAL A 84 -5.39 7.68 3.36
N ILE A 85 -5.63 8.85 3.96
CA ILE A 85 -6.37 9.02 5.22
C ILE A 85 -7.71 9.67 4.89
N TYR A 86 -8.80 9.09 5.37
CA TYR A 86 -10.11 9.69 5.22
C TYR A 86 -10.40 10.75 6.28
N LEU A 87 -11.03 11.82 5.84
CA LEU A 87 -11.64 12.85 6.68
C LEU A 87 -13.14 12.56 6.76
N THR A 88 -13.69 12.44 7.96
CA THR A 88 -15.08 12.01 8.18
C THR A 88 -15.81 12.83 9.24
N ASP A 89 -17.12 13.00 9.06
CA ASP A 89 -18.04 13.57 10.06
C ASP A 89 -18.71 12.49 10.95
N PHE A 90 -18.38 11.20 10.76
CA PHE A 90 -18.95 10.03 11.46
C PHE A 90 -20.48 9.86 11.42
N SER A 91 -21.19 10.67 10.63
CA SER A 91 -22.65 10.74 10.64
C SER A 91 -23.36 9.64 9.83
N ASP A 92 -22.63 8.80 9.09
CA ASP A 92 -23.19 7.83 8.15
C ASP A 92 -22.43 6.49 8.15
N ASP A 93 -23.03 5.49 8.80
CA ASP A 93 -22.47 4.13 8.89
C ASP A 93 -22.34 3.45 7.53
N ALA A 94 -23.24 3.70 6.58
CA ALA A 94 -23.19 3.07 5.26
C ALA A 94 -21.96 3.54 4.47
N ILE A 95 -21.65 4.83 4.58
CA ILE A 95 -20.46 5.42 3.99
C ILE A 95 -19.18 4.87 4.63
N LEU A 96 -19.15 4.71 5.95
CA LEU A 96 -18.01 4.11 6.65
C LEU A 96 -17.79 2.65 6.25
N GLN A 97 -18.86 1.86 6.05
CA GLN A 97 -18.72 0.48 5.59
C GLN A 97 -18.16 0.41 4.17
N ARG A 98 -18.57 1.31 3.28
CA ARG A 98 -18.02 1.40 1.93
C ARG A 98 -16.55 1.83 1.94
N ALA A 99 -16.19 2.80 2.79
CA ALA A 99 -14.81 3.27 2.93
C ALA A 99 -13.85 2.18 3.45
N LYS A 100 -14.32 1.23 4.26
CA LYS A 100 -13.49 0.10 4.73
C LYS A 100 -13.04 -0.82 3.61
N LEU A 101 -13.79 -0.90 2.51
CA LEU A 101 -13.45 -1.76 1.37
C LEU A 101 -12.19 -1.31 0.63
N THR A 102 -11.79 -0.04 0.78
CA THR A 102 -10.55 0.50 0.20
C THR A 102 -9.36 0.40 1.16
N GLU A 103 -9.51 -0.28 2.30
CA GLU A 103 -8.46 -0.50 3.32
C GLU A 103 -7.57 0.73 3.57
N PRO A 104 -8.15 1.90 3.90
CA PRO A 104 -7.39 3.13 4.03
C PRO A 104 -6.34 3.03 5.14
N PHE A 105 -5.35 3.92 5.07
CA PHE A 105 -4.24 3.96 6.03
C PHE A 105 -4.62 4.65 7.34
N GLY A 106 -5.75 5.37 7.38
CA GLY A 106 -6.30 5.95 8.59
C GLY A 106 -7.62 6.67 8.37
N TYR A 107 -8.21 7.11 9.48
CA TYR A 107 -9.40 7.96 9.52
C TYR A 107 -9.16 9.08 10.53
N THR A 108 -9.67 10.28 10.23
CA THR A 108 -9.64 11.44 11.13
C THR A 108 -11.01 12.11 11.13
N ILE A 109 -11.48 12.47 12.33
CA ILE A 109 -12.81 13.08 12.53
C ILE A 109 -12.70 14.61 12.35
N LYS A 110 -13.67 15.21 11.66
CA LYS A 110 -13.83 16.67 11.62
C LYS A 110 -14.60 17.15 12.88
N PRO A 111 -14.21 18.29 13.51
CA PRO A 111 -13.12 19.18 13.15
C PRO A 111 -11.75 18.60 13.53
N ILE A 112 -10.75 18.80 12.66
CA ILE A 112 -9.47 18.13 12.81
C ILE A 112 -8.66 18.69 13.97
N ASN A 113 -8.25 17.80 14.88
CA ASN A 113 -7.27 18.07 15.92
C ASN A 113 -5.85 17.86 15.37
N GLY A 114 -4.98 18.87 15.49
CA GLY A 114 -3.60 18.79 14.97
C GLY A 114 -2.76 17.65 15.56
N ARG A 115 -2.93 17.31 16.84
CA ARG A 115 -2.20 16.19 17.46
C ARG A 115 -2.68 14.84 16.96
N GLU A 116 -4.00 14.68 16.83
CA GLU A 116 -4.59 13.46 16.28
C GLU A 116 -4.15 13.27 14.83
N LEU A 117 -4.27 14.33 14.02
CA LEU A 117 -3.85 14.31 12.61
C LEU A 117 -2.38 13.95 12.46
N LEU A 118 -1.50 14.52 13.29
CA LEU A 118 -0.07 14.18 13.33
C LEU A 118 0.12 12.67 13.53
N THR A 119 -0.48 12.11 14.58
CA THR A 119 -0.36 10.68 14.88
C THR A 119 -0.93 9.82 13.76
N THR A 120 -2.08 10.19 13.18
CA THR A 120 -2.69 9.44 12.07
C THR A 120 -1.78 9.44 10.84
N ILE A 121 -1.16 10.58 10.49
CA ILE A 121 -0.23 10.70 9.36
C ILE A 121 1.03 9.86 9.59
N GLU A 122 1.65 9.97 10.76
CA GLU A 122 2.86 9.20 11.09
C GLU A 122 2.60 7.70 11.03
N MET A 123 1.47 7.25 11.59
CA MET A 123 1.06 5.84 11.53
C MET A 123 0.77 5.37 10.11
N ALA A 124 0.07 6.19 9.32
CA ALA A 124 -0.26 5.87 7.93
C ALA A 124 0.99 5.70 7.06
N LEU A 125 1.93 6.64 7.15
CA LEU A 125 3.21 6.59 6.43
C LEU A 125 4.07 5.40 6.88
N TYR A 126 4.12 5.15 8.20
CA TYR A 126 4.86 4.01 8.73
C TYR A 126 4.29 2.68 8.21
N ARG A 127 2.96 2.49 8.28
CA ARG A 127 2.27 1.31 7.76
C ARG A 127 2.53 1.14 6.26
N HIS A 128 2.38 2.21 5.49
CA HIS A 128 2.62 2.20 4.04
C HIS A 128 4.04 1.77 3.67
N LYS A 129 5.04 2.28 4.42
CA LYS A 129 6.44 1.90 4.24
C LYS A 129 6.70 0.43 4.55
N LEU A 130 6.05 -0.13 5.58
CA LEU A 130 6.17 -1.55 5.90
C LEU A 130 5.56 -2.43 4.80
N GLU A 131 4.35 -2.09 4.34
CA GLU A 131 3.67 -2.84 3.27
C GLU A 131 4.46 -2.80 1.95
N THR A 132 4.99 -1.62 1.58
CA THR A 132 5.82 -1.47 0.39
C THR A 132 7.10 -2.30 0.46
N ARG A 133 7.81 -2.27 1.60
CA ARG A 133 9.03 -3.09 1.81
C ARG A 133 8.75 -4.59 1.77
N LEU A 134 7.62 -5.02 2.34
CA LEU A 134 7.23 -6.42 2.30
C LEU A 134 7.03 -6.87 0.84
N LYS A 135 6.27 -6.08 0.07
CA LYS A 135 6.01 -6.33 -1.36
C LYS A 135 7.31 -6.37 -2.18
N GLU A 136 8.22 -5.43 -1.95
CA GLU A 136 9.53 -5.40 -2.61
C GLU A 136 10.37 -6.64 -2.25
N SER A 137 10.38 -7.05 -0.98
CA SER A 137 11.08 -8.25 -0.52
C SER A 137 10.53 -9.52 -1.15
N GLU A 138 9.20 -9.65 -1.24
CA GLU A 138 8.54 -10.78 -1.90
C GLU A 138 8.85 -10.82 -3.39
N GLN A 139 8.82 -9.67 -4.07
CA GLN A 139 9.18 -9.57 -5.48
C GLN A 139 10.64 -9.93 -5.74
N TRP A 140 11.55 -9.44 -4.89
CA TRP A 140 12.97 -9.77 -4.96
C TRP A 140 13.24 -11.26 -4.77
N LEU A 141 12.62 -11.86 -3.75
CA LEU A 141 12.74 -13.29 -3.48
C LEU A 141 12.22 -14.11 -4.67
N ASN A 142 11.05 -13.76 -5.20
CA ASN A 142 10.49 -14.42 -6.38
C ASN A 142 11.42 -14.28 -7.60
N ALA A 143 11.88 -13.07 -7.92
CA ALA A 143 12.78 -12.84 -9.06
C ALA A 143 14.10 -13.62 -8.93
N THR A 144 14.66 -13.68 -7.72
CA THR A 144 15.89 -14.43 -7.44
C THR A 144 15.66 -15.94 -7.65
N LEU A 145 14.63 -16.51 -7.03
CA LEU A 145 14.34 -17.94 -7.14
C LEU A 145 14.01 -18.38 -8.57
N HIS A 146 13.40 -17.49 -9.37
CA HIS A 146 13.06 -17.77 -10.77
C HIS A 146 14.23 -17.57 -11.75
N SER A 147 15.27 -16.82 -11.37
CA SER A 147 16.43 -16.55 -12.22
C SER A 147 17.66 -17.40 -11.89
N ILE A 148 17.67 -18.10 -10.75
CA ILE A 148 18.69 -19.10 -10.43
C ILE A 148 18.63 -20.21 -11.49
N GLY A 149 19.79 -20.52 -12.08
CA GLY A 149 19.94 -21.59 -13.07
C GLY A 149 19.87 -23.01 -12.48
N ASP A 150 19.87 -23.12 -11.15
CA ASP A 150 19.71 -24.38 -10.43
C ASP A 150 18.25 -24.63 -10.04
N ALA A 151 17.90 -25.91 -9.96
CA ALA A 151 16.61 -26.35 -9.45
C ALA A 151 16.53 -26.15 -7.93
N VAL A 152 15.50 -25.44 -7.48
CA VAL A 152 15.23 -25.19 -6.06
C VAL A 152 13.86 -25.76 -5.70
N ILE A 153 13.83 -26.64 -4.70
CA ILE A 153 12.62 -27.13 -4.04
C ILE A 153 12.77 -26.83 -2.55
N ALA A 154 11.76 -26.19 -1.95
CA ALA A 154 11.71 -25.97 -0.50
C ALA A 154 10.56 -26.77 0.09
N THR A 155 10.77 -27.30 1.30
CA THR A 155 9.76 -28.05 2.06
C THR A 155 9.49 -27.40 3.40
N ASP A 156 8.35 -27.71 4.00
CA ASP A 156 8.10 -27.48 5.41
C ASP A 156 8.90 -28.46 6.30
N ASN A 157 8.61 -28.44 7.61
CA ASN A 157 9.27 -29.28 8.60
C ASN A 157 8.85 -30.77 8.56
N ILE A 158 7.84 -31.13 7.78
CA ILE A 158 7.36 -32.50 7.60
C ILE A 158 7.64 -33.05 6.19
N GLY A 159 8.34 -32.29 5.35
CA GLY A 159 8.78 -32.71 4.02
C GLY A 159 7.78 -32.43 2.90
N GLN A 160 6.68 -31.69 3.17
CA GLN A 160 5.76 -31.27 2.12
C GLN A 160 6.32 -30.07 1.38
N ILE A 161 6.21 -30.08 0.05
CA ILE A 161 6.71 -29.03 -0.81
C ILE A 161 5.92 -27.74 -0.55
N ILE A 162 6.63 -26.67 -0.23
CA ILE A 162 6.08 -25.32 -0.09
C ILE A 162 6.40 -24.45 -1.31
N PHE A 163 7.42 -24.83 -2.10
CA PHE A 163 7.86 -24.07 -3.26
C PHE A 163 8.70 -24.93 -4.22
N ILE A 164 8.55 -24.68 -5.52
CA ILE A 164 9.40 -25.22 -6.59
C ILE A 164 9.64 -24.14 -7.65
N ASN A 165 10.89 -23.87 -8.00
CA ASN A 165 11.20 -22.84 -9.00
C ASN A 165 11.01 -23.37 -10.45
N PRO A 166 10.93 -22.49 -11.47
CA PRO A 166 10.71 -22.92 -12.86
C PRO A 166 11.76 -23.90 -13.41
N VAL A 167 13.01 -23.79 -12.94
CA VAL A 167 14.06 -24.75 -13.33
C VAL A 167 13.75 -26.13 -12.77
N ALA A 168 13.40 -26.23 -11.49
CA ALA A 168 12.96 -27.47 -10.86
C ALA A 168 11.66 -28.00 -11.48
N GLU A 169 10.72 -27.14 -11.91
CA GLU A 169 9.56 -27.57 -12.69
C GLU A 169 10.00 -28.24 -14.00
N GLY A 170 10.97 -27.66 -14.70
CA GLY A 170 11.52 -28.20 -15.95
C GLY A 170 12.22 -29.55 -15.76
N LEU A 171 12.93 -29.75 -14.63
CA LEU A 171 13.63 -30.99 -14.33
C LEU A 171 12.72 -32.10 -13.80
N THR A 172 11.74 -31.76 -12.97
CA THR A 172 10.82 -32.73 -12.33
C THR A 172 9.59 -33.02 -13.19
N GLY A 173 9.23 -32.11 -14.09
CA GLY A 173 7.99 -32.16 -14.87
C GLY A 173 6.75 -31.70 -14.10
N TRP A 174 6.90 -31.31 -12.83
CA TRP A 174 5.80 -30.85 -11.98
C TRP A 174 5.67 -29.33 -12.00
N LYS A 175 4.44 -28.83 -12.14
CA LYS A 175 4.15 -27.40 -11.94
C LYS A 175 4.00 -27.09 -10.47
N GLN A 176 4.38 -25.88 -10.06
CA GLN A 176 4.30 -25.44 -8.66
C GLN A 176 2.89 -25.60 -8.10
N ALA A 177 1.87 -25.22 -8.87
CA ALA A 177 0.47 -25.36 -8.48
C ALA A 177 0.07 -26.81 -8.14
N ASP A 178 0.73 -27.81 -8.76
CA ASP A 178 0.43 -29.23 -8.59
C ASP A 178 1.36 -29.92 -7.58
N ALA A 179 2.56 -29.36 -7.36
CA ALA A 179 3.58 -29.88 -6.46
C ALA A 179 3.42 -29.41 -5.01
N VAL A 180 2.95 -28.18 -4.79
CA VAL A 180 2.79 -27.63 -3.43
C VAL A 180 1.81 -28.47 -2.61
N GLY A 181 2.20 -28.84 -1.39
CA GLY A 181 1.45 -29.71 -0.48
C GLY A 181 1.67 -31.21 -0.70
N ARG A 182 2.44 -31.62 -1.72
CA ARG A 182 2.85 -33.02 -1.91
C ARG A 182 4.14 -33.32 -1.16
N ASP A 183 4.35 -34.61 -0.87
CA ASP A 183 5.60 -35.08 -0.29
C ASP A 183 6.75 -34.92 -1.31
N LEU A 184 7.91 -34.44 -0.86
CA LEU A 184 9.10 -34.26 -1.70
C LEU A 184 9.48 -35.54 -2.45
N ALA A 185 9.34 -36.71 -1.82
CA ALA A 185 9.73 -37.99 -2.41
C ALA A 185 8.83 -38.39 -3.60
N GLU A 186 7.62 -37.83 -3.72
CA GLU A 186 6.73 -38.05 -4.88
C GLU A 186 7.16 -37.24 -6.10
N VAL A 187 7.75 -36.07 -5.88
CA VAL A 187 8.06 -35.08 -6.93
C VAL A 187 9.53 -35.17 -7.36
N PHE A 188 10.43 -35.53 -6.44
CA PHE A 188 11.85 -35.64 -6.71
C PHE A 188 12.40 -37.00 -6.27
N HIS A 189 12.78 -37.82 -7.25
CA HIS A 189 13.48 -39.08 -7.00
C HIS A 189 14.98 -38.86 -7.13
N VAL A 190 15.69 -38.88 -6.00
CA VAL A 190 17.15 -38.80 -5.98
C VAL A 190 17.70 -40.04 -6.70
N VAL A 191 18.34 -39.85 -7.86
CA VAL A 191 19.15 -40.90 -8.47
C VAL A 191 20.43 -40.96 -7.66
N ASN A 192 20.53 -41.95 -6.77
CA ASN A 192 21.82 -42.25 -6.14
C ASN A 192 22.81 -42.63 -7.25
N GLU A 193 23.87 -41.86 -7.43
CA GLU A 193 25.07 -42.33 -8.12
C GLU A 193 25.63 -43.49 -7.31
N ILE A 194 25.29 -44.71 -7.72
CA ILE A 194 25.99 -45.91 -7.26
C ILE A 194 27.36 -45.84 -7.92
N SER A 195 28.39 -45.54 -7.11
CA SER A 195 29.81 -45.75 -7.45
C SER A 195 30.12 -47.22 -7.72
#